data_AF-A0AAV9C6M0-F1
#
_entry.id   AF-A0AAV9C6M0-F1
#
_cell.length_a   1.000
_cell.length_b   1.000
_cell.length_c   1.000
_cell.angle_alpha   90.00
_cell.angle_beta   90.00
_cell.angle_gamma   90.00
#
_symmetry.space_group_name_H-M   'P 1'
#
loop_
_entity.id
_entity.type
_entity.pdbx_description
1 polymer ?
#
loop_
_entity_poly.entity_id
_entity_poly.type
_entity_poly.pdbx_seq_one_letter_code
_entity_poly.pdbx_strand_id
1 'polypeptide(L)'
;MPVVRYQIRDEYGLADPELYKPTKRDDPEEILEGVAMAGLVGVLRQLGDLAEFAAEIFHDLHEEVMTTAVRGHALMLRVQQLEAEFPSTEKSFMSQTNPLQFIYNTGIDWHPNIQTDQNLITRGDLPRFILDSYEESRGPPRLFMLDKFDVAGAGACLKRYSDPSFSRWT
;
A
#
# COMPACT_ATOMS: atom_id res chain seq x y z
N MET A 1 -0.89 16.62 14.91
CA MET A 1 -1.56 15.31 15.04
C MET A 1 -0.64 14.39 15.82
N PRO A 2 -1.08 13.71 16.89
CA PRO A 2 -0.24 12.70 17.50
C PRO A 2 -0.09 11.57 16.49
N VAL A 3 1.14 11.25 16.13
CA VAL A 3 1.45 10.05 15.36
C VAL A 3 1.13 8.90 16.30
N VAL A 4 -0.03 8.26 16.11
CA VAL A 4 -0.40 7.07 16.87
C VAL A 4 0.63 6.01 16.50
N ARG A 5 1.57 5.75 17.41
CA ARG A 5 2.52 4.66 17.24
C ARG A 5 1.73 3.36 17.31
N TYR A 6 1.93 2.46 16.36
CA TYR A 6 1.41 1.11 16.45
C TYR A 6 1.86 0.52 17.79
N GLN A 7 0.90 0.26 18.67
CA GLN A 7 1.19 -0.23 20.00
C GLN A 7 1.34 -1.74 19.91
N ILE A 8 2.56 -2.22 20.08
CA ILE A 8 2.84 -3.66 20.16
C ILE A 8 2.00 -4.21 21.32
N ARG A 9 1.25 -5.28 21.04
CA ARG A 9 0.41 -5.95 22.04
C ARG A 9 1.30 -6.49 23.15
N ASP A 10 0.88 -6.31 24.39
CA ASP A 10 1.61 -6.77 25.56
C ASP A 10 1.82 -8.30 25.52
N GLU A 11 3.02 -8.77 25.83
CA GLU A 11 3.40 -10.18 25.74
C GLU A 11 2.52 -11.05 26.65
N TYR A 12 2.24 -10.59 27.87
CA TYR A 12 1.36 -11.29 28.81
C TYR A 12 -0.11 -11.25 28.39
N GLY A 13 -0.52 -10.28 27.56
CA GLY A 13 -1.87 -10.16 27.01
C GLY A 13 -2.11 -10.99 25.74
N LEU A 14 -1.05 -11.58 25.16
CA LEU A 14 -1.11 -12.42 23.96
C LEU A 14 -1.24 -13.91 24.27
N ALA A 15 -0.92 -14.31 25.49
CA ALA A 15 -1.11 -15.65 26.00
C ALA A 15 -2.55 -15.89 26.47
N ASP A 16 -2.95 -17.16 26.51
CA ASP A 16 -4.27 -17.53 27.04
C ASP A 16 -4.35 -17.15 28.54
N PRO A 17 -5.33 -16.33 28.95
CA PRO A 17 -5.53 -15.95 30.34
C PRO A 17 -5.68 -17.14 31.30
N GLU A 18 -6.02 -18.34 30.79
CA GLU A 18 -6.12 -19.55 31.60
C GLU A 18 -4.77 -20.06 32.12
N LEU A 19 -3.65 -19.66 31.51
CA LEU A 19 -2.30 -20.13 31.88
C LEU A 19 -1.82 -19.61 33.25
N TYR A 20 -2.40 -18.53 33.75
CA TYR A 20 -2.09 -17.96 35.07
C TYR A 20 -3.33 -17.89 35.97
N LYS A 21 -4.43 -18.56 35.62
CA LYS A 21 -5.59 -18.69 36.51
C LYS A 21 -5.25 -19.68 37.64
N PRO A 22 -5.33 -19.29 38.92
CA PRO A 22 -5.02 -20.18 40.03
C PRO A 22 -6.06 -21.31 40.12
N THR A 23 -5.60 -22.57 40.16
CA THR A 23 -6.49 -23.75 40.18
C THR A 23 -6.84 -24.24 41.59
N LYS A 24 -5.99 -24.00 42.60
CA LYS A 24 -6.30 -24.18 44.03
C LYS A 24 -5.23 -23.57 44.94
N ARG A 25 -5.66 -22.76 45.93
CA ARG A 25 -4.82 -22.10 46.96
C ARG A 25 -3.53 -21.48 46.40
N ASP A 26 -3.64 -20.26 45.87
CA ASP A 26 -2.57 -19.27 45.60
C ASP A 26 -1.13 -19.76 45.85
N ASP A 27 -0.69 -20.77 45.09
CA ASP A 27 0.67 -21.27 45.19
C ASP A 27 1.54 -20.32 44.37
N PRO A 28 2.44 -19.55 45.02
CA PRO A 28 3.26 -18.58 44.32
C PRO A 28 4.14 -19.22 43.23
N GLU A 29 4.49 -20.49 43.35
CA GLU A 29 5.29 -21.20 42.35
C GLU A 29 4.49 -21.49 41.07
N GLU A 30 3.27 -22.02 41.20
CA GLU A 30 2.37 -22.28 40.07
C GLU A 30 2.02 -20.98 39.31
N ILE A 31 1.80 -19.87 40.05
CA ILE A 31 1.52 -18.57 39.44
C ILE A 31 2.74 -18.06 38.67
N LEU A 32 3.95 -18.17 39.23
CA LEU A 32 5.18 -17.71 38.57
C LEU A 32 5.46 -18.53 37.31
N GLU A 33 5.28 -19.84 37.36
CA GLU A 33 5.40 -20.73 36.19
C GLU A 33 4.39 -20.36 35.11
N GLY A 34 3.12 -20.13 35.48
CA GLY A 34 2.08 -19.69 34.56
C GLY A 34 2.39 -18.36 33.88
N VAL A 35 2.88 -17.36 34.63
CA VAL A 35 3.30 -16.06 34.07
C VAL A 35 4.52 -16.19 33.17
N ALA A 36 5.51 -17.00 33.54
CA ALA A 36 6.69 -17.25 32.70
C ALA A 36 6.32 -17.93 31.38
N MET A 37 5.42 -18.92 31.43
CA MET A 37 4.89 -19.58 30.23
C MET A 37 4.06 -18.63 29.37
N ALA A 38 3.20 -17.80 29.97
CA ALA A 38 2.45 -16.77 29.28
C ALA A 38 3.37 -15.76 28.58
N GLY A 39 4.42 -15.28 29.27
CA GLY A 39 5.42 -14.38 28.69
C GLY A 39 6.16 -15.01 27.50
N LEU A 40 6.63 -16.25 27.63
CA LEU A 40 7.30 -16.97 26.53
C LEU A 40 6.39 -17.15 25.30
N VAL A 41 5.13 -17.55 25.52
CA VAL A 41 4.13 -17.67 24.44
C VAL A 41 3.85 -16.31 23.81
N GLY A 42 3.76 -15.25 24.61
CA GLY A 42 3.60 -13.88 24.16
C GLY A 42 4.73 -13.42 23.23
N VAL A 43 5.97 -13.64 23.63
CA VAL A 43 7.16 -13.34 22.81
C VAL A 43 7.17 -14.13 21.51
N LEU A 44 6.84 -15.43 21.56
CA LEU A 44 6.73 -16.26 20.35
C LEU A 44 5.68 -15.72 19.38
N ARG A 45 4.54 -15.24 19.91
CA ARG A 45 3.48 -14.66 19.09
C ARG A 45 3.89 -13.31 18.49
N GLN A 46 4.55 -12.45 19.25
CA GLN A 46 5.12 -11.19 18.72
C GLN A 46 6.14 -11.44 17.61
N LEU A 47 6.97 -12.47 17.73
CA LEU A 47 7.90 -12.86 16.66
C LEU A 47 7.16 -13.38 15.42
N GLY A 48 6.04 -14.07 15.60
CA GLY A 48 5.14 -14.47 14.52
C GLY A 48 4.56 -13.26 13.78
N ASP A 49 3.97 -12.31 14.52
CA ASP A 49 3.41 -11.07 13.97
C ASP A 49 4.50 -10.25 13.23
N LEU A 50 5.71 -10.18 13.78
CA LEU A 50 6.85 -9.51 13.13
C LEU A 50 7.28 -10.20 11.84
N ALA A 51 7.29 -11.53 11.81
CA ALA A 51 7.65 -12.31 10.63
C ALA A 51 6.61 -12.13 9.51
N GLU A 52 5.31 -12.09 9.86
CA GLU A 52 4.23 -11.79 8.91
C GLU A 52 4.38 -10.39 8.32
N PHE A 53 4.61 -9.37 9.16
CA PHE A 53 4.84 -8.00 8.69
C PHE A 53 6.08 -7.87 7.79
N ALA A 54 7.18 -8.54 8.14
CA ALA A 54 8.37 -8.56 7.30
C ALA A 54 8.10 -9.23 5.95
N ALA A 55 7.32 -10.32 5.92
CA ALA A 55 6.95 -10.99 4.69
C ALA A 55 6.13 -10.08 3.76
N GLU A 56 5.20 -9.28 4.30
CA GLU A 56 4.44 -8.28 3.53
C GLU A 56 5.37 -7.24 2.89
N ILE A 57 6.26 -6.61 3.67
CA ILE A 57 7.21 -5.61 3.16
C ILE A 57 8.09 -6.19 2.03
N PHE A 58 8.65 -7.38 2.25
CA PHE A 58 9.52 -7.99 1.26
C PHE A 58 8.77 -8.47 0.02
N HIS A 59 7.49 -8.83 0.16
CA HIS A 59 6.63 -9.16 -0.98
C HIS A 59 6.41 -7.95 -1.88
N ASP A 60 5.96 -6.82 -1.30
CA ASP A 60 5.69 -5.60 -2.05
C ASP A 60 6.96 -5.06 -2.74
N LEU A 61 8.08 -5.05 -2.00
CA LEU A 61 9.38 -4.67 -2.56
C LEU A 61 9.79 -5.60 -3.70
N HIS A 62 9.56 -6.90 -3.56
CA HIS A 62 9.87 -7.86 -4.61
C HIS A 62 9.04 -7.61 -5.87
N GLU A 63 7.75 -7.29 -5.73
CA GLU A 63 6.88 -6.95 -6.87
C GLU A 63 7.40 -5.70 -7.60
N GLU A 64 7.73 -4.63 -6.87
CA GLU A 64 8.30 -3.40 -7.45
C GLU A 64 9.65 -3.66 -8.15
N VAL A 65 10.50 -4.48 -7.54
CA VAL A 65 11.80 -4.85 -8.13
C VAL A 65 11.59 -5.65 -9.41
N MET A 66 10.66 -6.61 -9.42
CA MET A 66 10.39 -7.44 -10.60
C MET A 66 9.78 -6.61 -11.75
N THR A 67 8.81 -5.75 -11.46
CA THR A 67 8.23 -4.85 -12.47
C THR A 67 9.30 -3.91 -13.04
N THR A 68 10.20 -3.39 -12.20
CA THR A 68 11.33 -2.57 -12.63
C THR A 68 12.33 -3.36 -13.47
N ALA A 69 12.65 -4.60 -13.09
CA ALA A 69 13.57 -5.46 -13.83
C ALA A 69 13.03 -5.80 -15.23
N VAL A 70 11.74 -6.14 -15.34
CA VAL A 70 11.08 -6.38 -16.62
C VAL A 70 11.14 -5.14 -17.52
N ARG A 71 10.84 -3.95 -16.97
CA ARG A 71 10.95 -2.68 -17.71
C ARG A 71 12.39 -2.39 -18.14
N GLY A 72 13.36 -2.64 -17.26
CA GLY A 72 14.78 -2.47 -17.54
C GLY A 72 15.25 -3.39 -18.68
N HIS A 73 14.83 -4.66 -18.66
CA HIS A 73 15.15 -5.61 -19.72
C HIS A 73 14.54 -5.19 -21.07
N ALA A 74 13.26 -4.78 -21.08
CA ALA A 74 12.61 -4.27 -22.27
C ALA A 74 13.32 -3.02 -22.84
N LEU A 75 13.76 -2.10 -21.98
CA LEU A 75 14.54 -0.94 -22.38
C LEU A 75 15.89 -1.34 -22.98
N MET A 76 16.60 -2.28 -22.35
CA MET A 76 17.89 -2.79 -22.84
C MET A 76 17.77 -3.36 -24.26
N LEU A 77 16.75 -4.20 -24.51
CA LEU A 77 16.52 -4.77 -25.85
C LEU A 77 16.27 -3.68 -26.90
N ARG A 78 15.48 -2.65 -26.56
CA ARG A 78 15.21 -1.51 -27.46
C ARG A 78 16.47 -0.69 -27.74
N VAL A 79 17.34 -0.51 -26.73
CA VAL A 79 18.62 0.20 -26.90
C VAL A 79 19.54 -0.60 -27.83
N GLN A 80 19.66 -1.91 -27.65
CA GLN A 80 20.46 -2.77 -28.54
C GLN A 80 19.97 -2.74 -29.99
N GLN A 81 18.64 -2.77 -30.18
CA GLN A 81 18.05 -2.63 -31.51
C GLN A 81 18.40 -1.27 -32.12
N LEU A 82 18.24 -0.18 -31.37
CA LEU A 82 18.54 1.16 -31.85
C LEU A 82 20.03 1.32 -32.17
N GLU A 83 20.92 0.77 -31.36
CA GLU A 83 22.37 0.76 -31.60
C GLU A 83 22.74 0.03 -32.90
N ALA A 84 22.04 -1.05 -33.23
CA ALA A 84 22.24 -1.78 -34.49
C ALA A 84 21.68 -1.02 -35.72
N GLU A 85 20.55 -0.32 -35.57
CA GLU A 85 19.88 0.42 -36.66
C GLU A 85 20.48 1.81 -36.90
N PHE A 86 21.08 2.43 -35.89
CA PHE A 86 21.59 3.81 -35.93
C PHE A 86 22.63 4.05 -37.04
N PRO A 87 23.65 3.18 -37.26
CA PRO A 87 24.65 3.42 -38.30
C PRO A 87 24.08 3.45 -39.72
N SER A 88 23.02 2.66 -40.00
CA SER A 88 22.35 2.68 -41.31
C SER A 88 21.59 3.99 -41.51
N THR A 89 20.86 4.43 -40.47
CA THR A 89 20.11 5.69 -40.47
C THR A 89 21.05 6.89 -40.60
N GLU A 90 22.18 6.89 -39.88
CA GLU A 90 23.20 7.94 -39.93
C GLU A 90 23.80 8.06 -41.34
N LYS A 91 24.15 6.93 -41.97
CA LYS A 91 24.64 6.93 -43.36
C LYS A 91 23.59 7.47 -44.33
N SER A 92 22.33 7.06 -44.20
CA SER A 92 21.23 7.58 -45.03
C SER A 92 21.09 9.09 -44.87
N PHE A 93 21.17 9.60 -43.64
CA PHE A 93 21.11 11.03 -43.36
C PHE A 93 22.31 11.79 -43.97
N MET A 94 23.53 11.29 -43.78
CA MET A 94 24.76 11.95 -44.26
C MET A 94 24.91 11.93 -45.79
N SER A 95 24.34 10.92 -46.46
CA SER A 95 24.32 10.84 -47.93
C SER A 95 23.31 11.79 -48.59
N GLN A 96 22.45 12.42 -47.80
CA GLN A 96 21.38 13.29 -48.29
C GLN A 96 21.96 14.67 -48.68
N THR A 97 21.83 15.02 -49.95
CA THR A 97 22.52 16.19 -50.55
C THR A 97 21.70 17.48 -50.49
N ASN A 98 20.39 17.39 -50.22
CA ASN A 98 19.49 18.54 -50.21
C ASN A 98 18.79 18.72 -48.84
N PRO A 99 19.29 19.62 -47.98
CA PRO A 99 18.75 19.83 -46.64
C PRO A 99 17.33 20.41 -46.63
N LEU A 100 16.83 20.95 -47.75
CA LEU A 100 15.47 21.49 -47.86
C LEU A 100 14.38 20.40 -47.74
N GLN A 101 14.73 19.13 -47.99
CA GLN A 101 13.78 18.02 -47.85
C GLN A 101 13.28 17.82 -46.41
N PHE A 102 14.05 18.24 -45.40
CA PHE A 102 13.63 18.14 -44.00
C PHE A 102 12.69 19.28 -43.57
N ILE A 103 12.78 20.44 -44.22
CA ILE A 103 12.01 21.65 -43.86
C ILE A 103 10.59 21.58 -44.44
N TYR A 104 10.43 21.00 -45.63
CA TYR A 104 9.13 20.87 -46.30
C TYR A 104 8.45 19.51 -46.07
N ASN A 105 9.11 18.59 -45.37
CA ASN A 105 8.48 17.35 -44.94
C ASN A 105 7.68 17.65 -43.66
N THR A 106 6.39 17.36 -43.68
CA THR A 106 5.49 17.58 -42.53
C THR A 106 5.86 16.73 -41.32
N GLY A 107 6.78 15.78 -41.47
CA GLY A 107 7.30 14.97 -40.38
C GLY A 107 6.23 14.08 -39.76
N ILE A 108 6.52 13.60 -38.56
CA ILE A 108 5.58 12.88 -37.70
C ILE A 108 5.49 13.68 -36.40
N ASP A 109 4.27 14.01 -35.97
CA ASP A 109 4.04 14.65 -34.68
C ASP A 109 4.50 13.73 -33.56
N TRP A 110 5.59 14.11 -32.88
CA TRP A 110 6.09 13.41 -31.71
C TRP A 110 5.74 14.22 -30.45
N HIS A 111 5.19 13.53 -29.45
CA HIS A 111 4.97 14.10 -28.13
C HIS A 111 5.43 13.11 -27.05
N PRO A 112 6.03 13.60 -25.95
CA PRO A 112 6.32 12.74 -24.81
C PRO A 112 5.01 12.28 -24.15
N ASN A 113 4.94 11.01 -23.76
CA ASN A 113 3.82 10.48 -22.96
C ASN A 113 4.09 10.74 -21.48
N ILE A 114 3.78 11.95 -21.01
CA ILE A 114 3.91 12.32 -19.59
C ILE A 114 2.59 12.00 -18.91
N GLN A 115 2.57 10.96 -18.08
CA GLN A 115 1.43 10.65 -17.23
C GLN A 115 1.65 11.24 -15.84
N THR A 116 0.72 12.07 -15.40
CA THR A 116 0.74 12.62 -14.04
C THR A 116 -0.22 11.83 -13.17
N ASP A 117 0.31 11.15 -12.17
CA ASP A 117 -0.51 10.45 -11.20
C ASP A 117 -1.25 11.45 -10.30
N GLN A 118 -2.58 11.34 -10.29
CA GLN A 118 -3.46 12.09 -9.41
C GLN A 118 -4.17 11.14 -8.44
N ASN A 119 -4.75 11.71 -7.36
CA ASN A 119 -5.57 10.98 -6.40
C ASN A 119 -4.85 9.86 -5.64
N LEU A 120 -3.56 10.01 -5.35
CA LEU A 120 -2.72 8.98 -4.70
C LEU A 120 -3.32 8.40 -3.41
N ILE A 121 -4.06 9.21 -2.65
CA ILE A 121 -4.66 8.80 -1.36
C ILE A 121 -6.01 8.07 -1.56
N THR A 122 -6.77 8.39 -2.61
CA THR A 122 -8.13 7.87 -2.81
C THR A 122 -8.19 6.71 -3.80
N ARG A 123 -7.04 6.22 -4.29
CA ARG A 123 -6.93 5.11 -5.25
C ARG A 123 -7.45 3.77 -4.73
N GLY A 124 -7.65 3.63 -3.41
CA GLY A 124 -8.11 2.39 -2.79
C GLY A 124 -6.97 1.43 -2.43
N ASP A 125 -5.73 1.78 -2.76
CA ASP A 125 -4.53 1.01 -2.49
C ASP A 125 -3.99 1.32 -1.09
N LEU A 126 -4.84 1.18 -0.07
CA LEU A 126 -4.40 1.37 1.30
C LEU A 126 -3.58 0.15 1.74
N PRO A 127 -2.36 0.32 2.27
CA PRO A 127 -1.56 -0.79 2.76
C PRO A 127 -2.34 -1.62 3.79
N ARG A 128 -2.14 -2.94 3.77
CA ARG A 128 -2.95 -3.87 4.54
C ARG A 128 -2.85 -3.62 6.04
N PHE A 129 -1.66 -3.31 6.54
CA PHE A 129 -1.48 -2.94 7.95
C PHE A 129 -2.32 -1.72 8.40
N ILE A 130 -2.60 -0.77 7.50
CA ILE A 130 -3.50 0.36 7.79
C ILE A 130 -4.96 -0.09 7.69
N LEU A 131 -5.29 -0.94 6.71
CA LEU A 131 -6.63 -1.49 6.54
C LEU A 131 -7.06 -2.30 7.77
N ASP A 132 -6.18 -3.16 8.29
CA ASP A 132 -6.46 -3.95 9.49
C ASP A 132 -6.77 -3.04 10.70
N SER A 133 -5.99 -1.98 10.87
CA SER A 133 -6.23 -0.96 11.90
C SER A 133 -7.56 -0.21 11.69
N TYR A 134 -7.92 0.04 10.43
CA TYR A 134 -9.18 0.67 10.05
C TYR A 134 -10.38 -0.24 10.33
N GLU A 135 -10.26 -1.54 10.08
CA GLU A 135 -11.30 -2.53 10.34
C GLU A 135 -11.51 -2.80 11.82
N GLU A 136 -10.45 -2.77 12.64
CA GLU A 136 -10.55 -2.85 14.10
C GLU A 136 -11.19 -1.58 14.71
N SER A 137 -11.16 -0.46 13.99
CA SER A 137 -11.72 0.81 14.46
C SER A 137 -13.25 0.79 14.53
N ARG A 138 -13.81 1.63 15.41
CA ARG A 138 -15.27 1.75 15.53
C ARG A 138 -15.87 2.36 14.27
N GLY A 139 -16.69 1.57 13.57
CA GLY A 139 -17.47 2.04 12.44
C GLY A 139 -18.45 3.15 12.81
N PRO A 140 -18.93 3.92 11.81
CA PRO A 140 -19.89 4.99 12.04
C PRO A 140 -21.22 4.43 12.55
N PRO A 141 -22.02 5.24 13.27
CA PRO A 141 -23.36 4.85 13.65
C PRO A 141 -24.19 4.48 12.40
N ARG A 142 -25.14 3.55 12.54
CA ARG A 142 -25.98 3.03 11.44
C ARG A 142 -27.06 4.04 10.99
N LEU A 143 -26.63 5.25 10.62
CA LEU A 143 -27.50 6.37 10.25
C LEU A 143 -28.25 6.13 8.94
N PHE A 144 -27.80 5.17 8.11
CA PHE A 144 -28.51 4.76 6.90
C PHE A 144 -29.95 4.29 7.17
N MET A 145 -30.25 3.83 8.38
CA MET A 145 -31.62 3.45 8.78
C MET A 145 -32.59 4.65 8.83
N LEU A 146 -32.05 5.86 8.96
CA LEU A 146 -32.80 7.11 9.02
C LEU A 146 -32.98 7.76 7.65
N ASP A 147 -32.23 7.34 6.62
CA ASP A 147 -32.27 7.93 5.28
C ASP A 147 -33.68 7.92 4.67
N LYS A 148 -34.51 6.94 5.03
CA LYS A 148 -35.92 6.86 4.59
C LYS A 148 -36.79 8.04 5.04
N PHE A 149 -36.33 8.80 6.04
CA PHE A 149 -37.00 9.99 6.57
C PHE A 149 -36.32 11.29 6.12
N ASP A 150 -35.20 11.21 5.39
CA ASP A 150 -34.48 12.38 4.89
C ASP A 150 -34.97 12.73 3.47
N VAL A 151 -35.20 14.02 3.23
CA VAL A 151 -35.59 14.57 1.92
C VAL A 151 -34.51 14.33 0.86
N ALA A 152 -33.24 14.27 1.28
CA ALA A 152 -32.11 14.02 0.38
C ALA A 152 -31.87 12.53 0.07
N GLY A 153 -32.59 11.61 0.71
CA GLY A 153 -32.57 10.18 0.40
C GLY A 153 -31.34 9.41 0.91
N ALA A 154 -31.01 8.31 0.23
CA ALA A 154 -29.99 7.36 0.67
C ALA A 154 -28.59 7.99 0.85
N GLY A 155 -27.93 7.68 1.96
CA GLY A 155 -26.62 8.19 2.35
C GLY A 155 -26.61 9.62 2.89
N ALA A 156 -27.75 10.32 2.88
CA ALA A 156 -27.81 11.72 3.32
C ALA A 156 -27.51 11.86 4.82
N CYS A 157 -28.06 10.99 5.67
CA CYS A 157 -27.85 11.06 7.11
C CYS A 157 -26.39 10.79 7.47
N LEU A 158 -25.72 9.87 6.77
CA LEU A 158 -24.32 9.57 6.99
C LEU A 158 -23.41 10.71 6.52
N LYS A 159 -23.68 11.33 5.35
CA LYS A 159 -22.92 12.49 4.86
C LYS A 159 -23.00 13.68 5.82
N ARG A 160 -24.15 13.92 6.45
CA ARG A 160 -24.29 14.98 7.48
C ARG A 160 -23.45 14.71 8.73
N TYR A 161 -23.16 13.44 9.03
CA TYR A 161 -22.29 13.04 10.14
C TYR A 161 -20.81 13.11 9.75
N SER A 162 -20.45 12.59 8.58
CA SER A 162 -19.10 12.62 8.05
C SER A 162 -19.13 12.57 6.52
N ASP A 163 -18.62 13.61 5.86
CA ASP A 163 -18.53 13.68 4.40
C ASP A 163 -17.05 13.77 3.95
N PRO A 164 -16.47 12.65 3.46
CA PRO A 164 -15.10 12.63 2.95
C PRO A 164 -14.88 13.52 1.72
N SER A 165 -15.95 13.96 1.05
CA SER A 165 -15.87 14.81 -0.15
C SER A 165 -15.83 16.31 0.16
N PHE A 166 -16.11 16.71 1.41
CA PHE A 166 -16.21 18.11 1.80
C PHE A 166 -14.91 18.90 1.51
N SER A 167 -13.75 18.34 1.85
CA SER A 167 -12.44 18.98 1.67
C SER A 167 -11.96 19.04 0.22
N ARG A 168 -12.66 18.40 -0.73
CA ARG A 168 -12.33 18.50 -2.16
C ARG A 168 -12.76 19.85 -2.76
N TRP A 169 -13.64 20.57 -2.07
CA TRP A 169 -14.27 21.81 -2.56
C TRP A 169 -13.63 23.11 -2.03
N THR A 170 -12.56 23.01 -1.24
CA THR A 170 -11.75 24.12 -0.74
C THR A 170 -10.33 24.02 -1.28
#